data_AF-A0AAD2FGI8-F1
#
_entry.id   AF-A0AAD2FGI8-F1
#
_cell.length_a   1.000
_cell.length_b   1.000
_cell.length_c   1.000
_cell.angle_alpha   90.00
_cell.angle_beta   90.00
_cell.angle_gamma   90.00
#
_symmetry.space_group_name_H-M   'P 1'
#
loop_
_entity.id
_entity.type
_entity.pdbx_description
1 polymer ?
#
loop_
_entity_poly.entity_id
_entity_poly.type
_entity_poly.pdbx_seq_one_letter_code
_entity_poly.pdbx_strand_id
1 'polypeptide(L)'
;MRKKEKVKKLKGYLNEIISMKETLRKRIPKEESKYNLLFQQVGSDKKAEYGKDKATLIARFIQQIKDKVQNEGVSFIQQYYLNKGLKLFKEEGNKAVMKKLDQLIQRECWEPVHVEDMTDLEKRRAQDAMMLLAEKNTGEIKGRCVYKGDGTREWLSR
;
A
#
# COMPACT_ATOMS: atom_id res chain seq x y z
N MET A 1 15.71 26.44 -27.32
CA MET A 1 16.38 25.23 -26.76
C MET A 1 15.66 23.98 -27.25
N ARG A 2 16.38 23.06 -27.91
CA ARG A 2 15.76 21.90 -28.61
C ARG A 2 15.18 20.93 -27.57
N LYS A 3 13.93 20.47 -27.75
CA LYS A 3 13.22 19.55 -26.82
C LYS A 3 14.10 18.39 -26.31
N LYS A 4 14.97 17.86 -27.17
CA LYS A 4 15.93 16.79 -26.87
C LYS A 4 16.96 17.17 -25.79
N GLU A 5 17.45 18.41 -25.77
CA GLU A 5 18.42 18.90 -24.77
C GLU A 5 17.78 19.03 -23.39
N LYS A 6 16.53 19.51 -23.32
CA LYS A 6 15.76 19.56 -22.06
C LYS A 6 15.52 18.16 -21.50
N VAL A 7 15.12 17.20 -22.33
CA VAL A 7 14.89 15.80 -21.89
C VAL A 7 16.20 15.15 -21.42
N LYS A 8 17.32 15.40 -22.10
CA LYS A 8 18.63 14.89 -21.69
C LYS A 8 19.04 15.44 -20.31
N LYS A 9 18.80 16.74 -20.07
CA LYS A 9 19.06 17.38 -18.78
C LYS A 9 18.18 16.81 -17.66
N LEU A 10 16.88 16.62 -17.90
CA LEU A 10 15.96 16.01 -16.94
C LEU A 10 16.30 14.56 -16.62
N LYS A 11 16.73 13.76 -17.62
CA LYS A 11 17.23 12.40 -17.40
C LYS A 11 18.50 12.39 -16.53
N GLY A 12 19.39 13.35 -16.70
CA GLY A 12 20.56 13.53 -15.83
C GLY A 12 20.17 13.73 -14.36
N TYR A 13 19.30 14.70 -14.10
CA TYR A 13 18.80 14.95 -12.73
C TYR A 13 18.08 13.75 -12.13
N LEU A 14 17.28 13.03 -12.92
CA LEU A 14 16.59 11.82 -12.44
C LEU A 14 17.59 10.73 -12.05
N ASN A 15 18.63 10.52 -12.86
CA ASN A 15 19.66 9.52 -12.59
C ASN A 15 20.48 9.85 -11.34
N GLU A 16 20.78 11.13 -11.09
CA GLU A 16 21.42 11.59 -9.86
C GLU A 16 20.54 11.30 -8.64
N ILE A 17 19.24 11.60 -8.71
CA ILE A 17 18.28 11.33 -7.62
C ILE A 17 18.16 9.82 -7.36
N ILE A 18 18.12 9.00 -8.42
CA ILE A 18 18.05 7.53 -8.29
C ILE A 18 19.32 7.01 -7.61
N SER A 19 20.50 7.43 -8.07
CA SER A 19 21.80 7.03 -7.49
C SER A 19 21.91 7.43 -6.02
N MET A 20 21.46 8.63 -5.67
CA MET A 20 21.44 9.13 -4.30
C MET A 20 20.47 8.32 -3.40
N LYS A 21 19.30 7.93 -3.92
CA LYS A 21 18.35 7.07 -3.19
C LYS A 21 18.84 5.64 -3.04
N GLU A 22 19.56 5.10 -4.03
CA GLU A 22 20.15 3.76 -3.95
C GLU A 22 21.29 3.68 -2.95
N THR A 23 22.15 4.69 -2.90
CA THR A 23 23.23 4.80 -1.91
C THR A 23 22.67 4.96 -0.50
N LEU A 24 21.63 5.77 -0.31
CA LEU A 24 20.89 5.85 0.96
C LEU A 24 20.27 4.51 1.36
N ARG A 25 19.65 3.78 0.43
CA ARG A 25 19.09 2.44 0.69
C ARG A 25 20.14 1.41 1.08
N LYS A 26 21.35 1.48 0.50
CA LYS A 26 22.47 0.58 0.83
C LYS A 26 23.08 0.85 2.21
N ARG A 27 22.96 2.08 2.73
CA ARG A 27 23.43 2.45 4.08
C ARG A 27 22.49 1.99 5.19
N ILE A 28 21.25 1.63 4.85
CA ILE A 28 20.24 1.21 5.82
C ILE A 28 20.37 -0.31 5.98
N PRO A 29 20.50 -0.84 7.21
CA PRO A 29 20.53 -2.28 7.46
C PRO A 29 19.34 -2.97 6.79
N LYS A 30 19.61 -4.02 6.01
CA LYS A 30 18.58 -4.77 5.26
C LYS A 30 17.49 -5.30 6.19
N GLU A 31 17.84 -5.63 7.44
CA GLU A 31 16.88 -6.07 8.44
C GLU A 31 15.85 -4.98 8.78
N GLU A 32 16.26 -3.72 8.97
CA GLU A 32 15.36 -2.62 9.37
C GLU A 32 14.36 -2.26 8.25
N SER A 33 14.82 -2.28 7.00
CA SER A 33 13.95 -2.07 5.84
C SER A 33 12.96 -3.22 5.62
N LYS A 34 13.31 -4.46 6.03
CA LYS A 34 12.43 -5.63 5.89
C LYS A 34 11.21 -5.55 6.82
N TYR A 35 11.36 -4.88 7.96
CA TYR A 35 10.32 -4.75 8.98
C TYR A 35 9.68 -3.35 9.05
N ASN A 36 9.89 -2.48 8.05
CA ASN A 36 9.37 -1.11 8.05
C ASN A 36 9.79 -0.27 9.28
N LEU A 37 10.96 -0.58 9.87
CA LEU A 37 11.50 0.14 11.03
C LEU A 37 12.12 1.50 10.66
N LEU A 38 11.99 1.92 9.40
CA LEU A 38 12.50 3.19 8.85
C LEU A 38 12.02 4.44 9.63
N PHE A 39 10.90 4.32 10.35
CA PHE A 39 10.31 5.38 11.18
C PHE A 39 10.74 5.30 12.65
N GLN A 40 11.40 4.23 13.08
CA GLN A 40 12.08 4.20 14.37
C GLN A 40 13.41 4.92 14.22
N GLN A 41 13.44 6.19 14.64
CA GLN A 41 14.66 6.98 14.67
C GLN A 41 15.63 6.40 15.70
N VAL A 42 16.57 5.58 15.27
CA VAL A 42 17.71 5.17 16.10
C VAL A 42 18.86 6.16 15.84
N GLY A 43 18.99 7.18 16.68
CA GLY A 43 20.08 8.16 16.57
C GLY A 43 19.84 9.47 17.32
N SER A 44 20.92 10.13 17.77
CA SER A 44 20.88 11.40 18.50
C SER A 44 20.60 12.62 17.60
N ASP A 45 20.87 12.50 16.30
CA ASP A 45 21.08 13.66 15.42
C ASP A 45 19.78 14.29 14.87
N LYS A 46 18.61 13.69 15.12
CA LYS A 46 17.30 14.19 14.66
C LYS A 46 16.23 14.17 15.75
N LYS A 47 16.57 14.68 16.94
CA LYS A 47 15.61 14.87 18.03
C LYS A 47 14.93 16.23 17.87
N ALA A 48 13.61 16.21 17.71
CA ALA A 48 12.78 17.40 17.83
C ALA A 48 12.05 17.35 19.17
N GLU A 49 12.15 18.40 19.97
CA GLU A 49 11.42 18.51 21.23
C GLU A 49 10.01 19.03 20.99
N TYR A 50 9.03 18.36 21.60
CA TYR A 50 7.65 18.81 21.56
C TYR A 50 7.40 19.84 22.66
N GLY A 51 6.71 20.93 22.33
CA GLY A 51 6.19 21.85 23.34
C GLY A 51 5.24 21.14 24.31
N LYS A 52 5.11 21.67 25.54
CA LYS A 52 4.40 21.04 26.67
C LYS A 52 3.00 20.52 26.30
N ASP A 53 2.21 21.33 25.60
CA ASP A 53 0.85 20.96 25.21
C ASP A 53 0.81 19.79 24.22
N LYS A 54 1.71 19.80 23.22
CA LYS A 54 1.85 18.72 22.25
C LYS A 54 2.35 17.44 22.92
N ALA A 55 3.31 17.57 23.84
CA ALA A 55 3.84 16.45 24.61
C ALA A 55 2.74 15.79 25.46
N THR A 56 1.89 16.56 26.16
CA THR A 56 0.76 16.02 26.93
C THR A 56 -0.26 15.30 26.04
N LEU A 57 -0.58 15.87 24.88
CA LEU A 57 -1.48 15.23 23.92
C LEU A 57 -0.92 13.91 23.40
N ILE A 58 0.35 13.90 22.99
CA ILE A 58 1.05 12.70 22.52
C ILE A 58 1.10 11.65 23.63
N ALA A 59 1.45 12.03 24.86
CA ALA A 59 1.48 11.12 26.01
C ALA A 59 0.10 10.48 26.27
N ARG A 60 -0.98 11.26 26.17
CA ARG A 60 -2.35 10.74 26.30
C ARG A 60 -2.68 9.73 25.20
N PHE A 61 -2.30 10.01 23.95
CA PHE A 61 -2.48 9.05 22.86
C PHE A 61 -1.68 7.76 23.06
N ILE A 62 -0.43 7.87 23.48
CA ILE A 62 0.40 6.70 23.80
C ILE A 62 -0.25 5.86 24.90
N GLN A 63 -0.74 6.51 25.96
CA GLN A 63 -1.42 5.84 27.06
C GLN A 63 -2.71 5.14 26.59
N GLN A 64 -3.55 5.82 25.80
CA GLN A 64 -4.77 5.23 25.23
C GLN A 64 -4.48 4.02 24.33
N ILE A 65 -3.43 4.11 23.50
CA ILE A 65 -3.01 2.98 22.67
C ILE A 65 -2.55 1.82 23.55
N LYS A 66 -1.72 2.09 24.57
CA LYS A 66 -1.25 1.07 25.52
C LYS A 66 -2.43 0.39 26.21
N ASP A 67 -3.35 1.17 26.75
CA ASP A 67 -4.50 0.65 27.50
C ASP A 67 -5.41 -0.20 26.58
N LYS A 68 -5.67 0.25 25.35
CA LYS A 68 -6.41 -0.54 24.36
C LYS A 68 -5.67 -1.82 23.99
N VAL A 69 -4.37 -1.75 23.76
CA VAL A 69 -3.54 -2.91 23.44
C VAL A 69 -3.52 -3.92 24.59
N GLN A 70 -3.45 -3.47 25.84
CA GLN A 70 -3.45 -4.34 27.01
C GLN A 70 -4.82 -4.99 27.25
N ASN A 71 -5.91 -4.23 27.05
CA ASN A 71 -7.27 -4.69 27.36
C ASN A 71 -7.92 -5.47 26.21
N GLU A 72 -7.72 -5.03 24.96
CA GLU A 72 -8.36 -5.59 23.75
C GLU A 72 -7.38 -6.41 22.88
N GLY A 73 -6.07 -6.31 23.14
CA GLY A 73 -5.03 -6.93 22.32
C GLY A 73 -4.66 -6.09 21.08
N VAL A 74 -3.79 -6.65 20.23
CA VAL A 74 -3.43 -6.09 18.92
C VAL A 74 -3.78 -7.08 17.83
N SER A 75 -4.52 -6.62 16.80
CA SER A 75 -4.75 -7.41 15.59
C SER A 75 -4.17 -6.67 14.39
N PHE A 76 -2.93 -7.04 14.04
CA PHE A 76 -2.32 -6.64 12.78
C PHE A 76 -2.60 -7.72 11.74
N ILE A 77 -3.60 -7.47 10.90
CA ILE A 77 -3.86 -8.35 9.76
C ILE A 77 -2.87 -7.97 8.65
N GLN A 78 -1.88 -8.83 8.43
CA GLN A 78 -0.96 -8.69 7.32
C GLN A 78 -1.68 -8.97 5.99
N GLN A 79 -1.59 -8.02 5.07
CA GLN A 79 -2.15 -8.15 3.72
C GLN A 79 -1.03 -8.39 2.70
N TYR A 80 -1.34 -9.19 1.70
CA TYR A 80 -0.45 -9.54 0.59
C TYR A 80 -1.12 -9.24 -0.74
N TYR A 81 -0.35 -8.72 -1.71
CA TYR A 81 -0.78 -8.66 -3.10
C TYR A 81 -1.12 -10.05 -3.63
N LEU A 82 -2.07 -10.16 -4.56
CA LEU A 82 -2.53 -11.41 -5.17
C LEU A 82 -1.39 -12.40 -5.47
N ASN A 83 -0.38 -11.97 -6.22
CA ASN A 83 0.75 -12.84 -6.61
C ASN A 83 1.50 -13.45 -5.42
N LYS A 84 1.67 -12.68 -4.33
CA LYS A 84 2.33 -13.18 -3.11
C LYS A 84 1.36 -13.98 -2.25
N GLY A 85 0.11 -13.54 -2.14
CA GLY A 85 -0.93 -14.23 -1.39
C GLY A 85 -1.24 -15.62 -1.95
N LEU A 86 -1.29 -15.77 -3.27
CA LEU A 86 -1.50 -17.08 -3.90
C LEU A 86 -0.32 -18.04 -3.68
N LYS A 87 0.91 -17.54 -3.63
CA LYS A 87 2.08 -18.38 -3.29
C LYS A 87 2.05 -18.83 -1.83
N LEU A 88 1.59 -17.96 -0.93
CA LEU A 88 1.55 -18.22 0.51
C LEU A 88 0.38 -19.15 0.88
N PHE A 89 -0.83 -18.82 0.42
CA PHE A 89 -2.08 -19.48 0.82
C PHE A 89 -2.55 -20.57 -0.17
N LYS A 90 -1.90 -20.68 -1.34
CA LYS A 90 -2.15 -21.72 -2.35
C LYS A 90 -3.65 -21.86 -2.68
N GLU A 91 -4.22 -23.05 -2.52
CA GLU A 91 -5.61 -23.35 -2.85
C GLU A 91 -6.62 -22.52 -2.03
N GLU A 92 -6.37 -22.31 -0.74
CA GLU A 92 -7.24 -21.48 0.10
C GLU A 92 -7.21 -20.01 -0.33
N GLY A 93 -6.06 -19.56 -0.83
CA GLY A 93 -5.94 -18.27 -1.50
C GLY A 93 -6.83 -18.18 -2.74
N ASN A 94 -6.76 -19.18 -3.63
CA ASN A 94 -7.61 -19.22 -4.83
C ASN A 94 -9.10 -19.24 -4.48
N LYS A 95 -9.53 -20.08 -3.53
CA LYS A 95 -10.92 -20.14 -3.06
C LYS A 95 -11.38 -18.79 -2.51
N ALA A 96 -10.54 -18.11 -1.72
CA ALA A 96 -10.86 -16.80 -1.17
C ALA A 96 -11.01 -15.70 -2.24
N VAL A 97 -10.19 -15.74 -3.29
CA VAL A 97 -10.29 -14.83 -4.44
C VAL A 97 -11.58 -15.09 -5.21
N MET A 98 -11.83 -16.35 -5.60
CA MET A 98 -13.01 -16.72 -6.37
C MET A 98 -14.30 -16.40 -5.61
N LYS A 99 -14.37 -16.71 -4.32
CA LYS A 99 -15.48 -16.32 -3.43
C LYS A 99 -15.70 -14.81 -3.44
N LYS A 100 -14.63 -14.01 -3.48
CA LYS A 100 -14.77 -12.54 -3.49
C LYS A 100 -15.23 -12.00 -4.84
N LEU A 101 -14.77 -12.58 -5.95
CA LEU A 101 -15.20 -12.21 -7.31
C LEU A 101 -16.68 -12.60 -7.52
N ASP A 102 -17.05 -13.81 -7.14
CA ASP A 102 -18.44 -14.30 -7.18
C ASP A 102 -19.37 -13.40 -6.37
N GLN A 103 -18.97 -12.98 -5.17
CA GLN A 103 -19.73 -11.99 -4.40
C GLN A 103 -19.91 -10.63 -5.09
N LEU A 104 -18.99 -10.20 -5.96
CA LEU A 104 -19.14 -8.94 -6.71
C LEU A 104 -20.10 -9.12 -7.88
N ILE A 105 -20.04 -10.27 -8.56
CA ILE A 105 -20.94 -10.63 -9.64
C ILE A 105 -22.37 -10.79 -9.12
N GLN A 106 -22.58 -11.54 -8.02
CA GLN A 106 -23.89 -11.73 -7.38
C GLN A 106 -24.53 -10.43 -6.88
N ARG A 107 -23.73 -9.39 -6.64
CA ARG A 107 -24.19 -8.07 -6.24
C ARG A 107 -24.37 -7.11 -7.42
N GLU A 108 -24.29 -7.63 -8.64
CA GLU A 108 -24.43 -6.88 -9.88
C GLU A 108 -23.46 -5.67 -9.93
N CYS A 109 -22.28 -5.80 -9.28
CA CYS A 109 -21.31 -4.71 -9.26
C CYS A 109 -20.61 -4.53 -10.61
N TRP A 110 -20.44 -5.63 -11.34
CA TRP A 110 -19.89 -5.68 -12.71
C TRP A 110 -20.11 -7.09 -13.29
N GLU A 111 -20.10 -7.17 -14.62
CA GLU A 111 -20.18 -8.41 -15.37
C GLU A 111 -18.81 -8.74 -16.00
N PRO A 112 -18.44 -10.02 -16.11
CA PRO A 112 -17.22 -10.41 -16.81
C PRO A 112 -17.33 -10.08 -18.30
N VAL A 113 -16.41 -9.27 -18.81
CA VAL A 113 -16.30 -8.93 -20.24
C VAL A 113 -14.90 -9.29 -20.71
N HIS A 114 -14.78 -9.90 -21.89
CA HIS A 114 -13.47 -10.16 -22.49
C HIS A 114 -12.84 -8.85 -22.96
N VAL A 115 -11.54 -8.66 -22.73
CA VAL A 115 -10.86 -7.40 -23.08
C VAL A 115 -10.89 -7.14 -24.59
N GLU A 116 -10.96 -8.18 -25.41
CA GLU A 116 -11.06 -8.06 -26.87
C GLU A 116 -12.39 -7.45 -27.32
N ASP A 117 -13.47 -7.75 -26.60
CA ASP A 117 -14.81 -7.19 -26.84
C ASP A 117 -14.92 -5.74 -26.32
N MET A 118 -13.93 -5.32 -25.54
CA MET A 118 -13.62 -3.96 -25.06
C MET A 118 -13.57 -2.89 -26.18
N THR A 119 -14.48 -1.91 -26.24
CA THR A 119 -14.25 -0.73 -27.09
C THR A 119 -13.04 0.09 -26.59
N ASP A 120 -12.42 0.87 -27.46
CA ASP A 120 -11.28 1.73 -27.08
C ASP A 120 -11.64 2.79 -26.02
N LEU A 121 -12.91 3.19 -25.95
CA LEU A 121 -13.39 4.12 -24.93
C LEU A 121 -13.53 3.43 -23.58
N GLU A 122 -14.10 2.23 -23.56
CA GLU A 122 -14.23 1.43 -22.33
C GLU A 122 -12.87 1.04 -21.78
N LYS A 123 -11.93 0.61 -22.63
CA LYS A 123 -10.54 0.35 -22.23
C LYS A 123 -9.88 1.56 -21.58
N ARG A 124 -10.11 2.77 -22.10
CA ARG A 124 -9.59 4.02 -21.54
C ARG A 124 -10.24 4.42 -20.23
N ARG A 125 -11.51 4.05 -20.02
CA ARG A 125 -12.28 4.35 -18.80
C ARG A 125 -12.21 3.23 -17.76
N ALA A 126 -11.66 2.06 -18.12
CA ALA A 126 -11.55 0.92 -17.24
C ALA A 126 -10.75 1.30 -15.99
N GLN A 127 -11.32 1.00 -14.82
CA GLN A 127 -10.68 1.30 -13.55
C GLN A 127 -9.82 0.12 -13.12
N ASP A 128 -8.53 0.37 -12.91
CA ASP A 128 -7.63 -0.65 -12.37
C ASP A 128 -8.10 -1.11 -10.98
N ALA A 129 -8.16 -2.42 -10.81
CA ALA A 129 -8.48 -3.06 -9.54
C ALA A 129 -7.35 -3.99 -9.10
N MET A 130 -7.20 -4.12 -7.79
CA MET A 130 -6.17 -4.93 -7.15
C MET A 130 -6.80 -5.87 -6.14
N MET A 131 -6.41 -7.14 -6.18
CA MET A 131 -6.81 -8.12 -5.19
C MET A 131 -5.75 -8.26 -4.10
N LEU A 132 -6.18 -8.16 -2.85
CA LEU A 132 -5.37 -8.35 -1.65
C LEU A 132 -5.87 -9.57 -0.87
N LEU A 133 -4.94 -10.36 -0.33
CA LEU A 133 -5.23 -11.54 0.48
C LEU A 133 -4.68 -11.36 1.88
N ALA A 134 -5.47 -11.78 2.86
CA ALA A 134 -5.09 -11.78 4.26
C ALA A 134 -5.70 -12.96 5.01
N GLU A 135 -4.97 -13.47 5.99
CA GLU A 135 -5.48 -14.45 6.94
C GLU A 135 -6.13 -13.71 8.11
N LYS A 136 -7.36 -14.09 8.45
CA LYS A 136 -8.05 -13.58 9.64
C LYS A 136 -7.50 -14.26 10.89
N ASN A 137 -7.79 -13.69 12.06
CA ASN A 137 -7.52 -14.34 13.35
C ASN A 137 -8.21 -15.72 13.50
N THR A 138 -9.27 -15.98 12.71
CA THR A 138 -9.97 -17.27 12.68
C THR A 138 -9.28 -18.31 11.78
N GLY A 139 -8.18 -17.97 11.10
CA GLY A 139 -7.52 -18.82 10.09
C GLY A 139 -8.16 -18.77 8.70
N GLU A 140 -9.33 -18.13 8.54
CA GLU A 140 -9.97 -18.00 7.23
C GLU A 140 -9.19 -17.00 6.35
N ILE A 141 -8.86 -17.40 5.13
CA ILE A 141 -8.25 -16.53 4.12
C ILE A 141 -9.33 -15.66 3.48
N LYS A 142 -9.11 -14.35 3.44
CA LYS A 142 -10.04 -13.37 2.87
C LYS A 142 -9.42 -12.60 1.71
N GLY A 143 -10.11 -12.62 0.57
CA GLY A 143 -9.87 -11.73 -0.56
C GLY A 143 -10.52 -10.35 -0.38
N ARG A 144 -9.82 -9.29 -0.78
CA ARG A 144 -10.32 -7.92 -0.86
C ARG A 144 -9.97 -7.33 -2.23
N CYS A 145 -10.99 -6.97 -3.01
CA CYS A 145 -10.81 -6.22 -4.25
C CYS A 145 -10.82 -4.72 -3.94
N VAL A 146 -9.80 -3.99 -4.38
CA VAL A 146 -9.61 -2.56 -4.14
C VAL A 146 -9.43 -1.87 -5.48
N TYR A 147 -10.26 -0.87 -5.75
CA TYR A 147 -10.18 -0.07 -6.97
C TYR A 147 -9.25 1.11 -6.77
N LYS A 148 -8.49 1.45 -7.81
CA LYS A 148 -7.67 2.65 -7.85
C LYS A 148 -8.59 3.87 -7.83
N GLY A 149 -8.34 4.84 -6.96
CA GLY A 149 -9.26 5.98 -6.72
C GLY A 149 -8.73 7.34 -7.17
N ASP A 150 -7.50 7.40 -7.67
CA ASP A 150 -6.79 8.64 -8.01
C ASP A 150 -7.42 9.39 -9.21
N GLY A 151 -8.15 8.69 -10.07
CA GLY A 151 -8.86 9.27 -11.23
C GLY A 151 -10.37 9.47 -11.06
N THR A 152 -10.99 9.01 -9.98
CA THR A 152 -12.45 9.07 -9.79
C THR A 152 -12.93 10.30 -9.03
N ARG A 153 -12.03 11.07 -8.40
CA ARG A 153 -12.38 12.26 -7.61
C ARG A 153 -11.55 13.44 -8.08
N GLU A 154 -12.21 14.44 -8.66
CA GLU A 154 -11.56 15.65 -9.17
C GLU A 154 -10.74 16.39 -8.10
N TRP A 155 -11.07 16.26 -6.81
CA TRP A 155 -10.36 16.94 -5.73
C TRP A 155 -9.11 16.21 -5.22
N LEU A 156 -8.85 14.97 -5.65
CA LEU A 156 -7.65 14.20 -5.26
C LEU A 156 -6.46 14.41 -6.21
N SER A 157 -6.66 15.06 -7.36
CA SER A 157 -5.64 15.27 -8.40
C SER A 157 -4.71 16.47 -8.15
N ARG A 158 -4.61 16.94 -6.89
CA ARG A 158 -3.76 18.08 -6.50
C ARG A 158 -2.32 17.68 -6.22
#